data_AF-A0AAX6GEP8-F1
#
_entry.id   AF-A0AAX6GEP8-F1
#
_cell.length_a   1.000
_cell.length_b   1.000
_cell.length_c   1.000
_cell.angle_alpha   90.00
_cell.angle_beta   90.00
_cell.angle_gamma   90.00
#
_symmetry.space_group_name_H-M   'P 1'
#
loop_
_entity.id
_entity.type
_entity.pdbx_description
1 polymer ?
#
loop_
_entity_poly.entity_id
_entity_poly.type
_entity_poly.pdbx_seq_one_letter_code
_entity_poly.pdbx_strand_id
1 'polypeptide(L)'
;MADADILNWANNKVKKLGKTSQMESFKDRNVSNRIFLLDLLGAVEPRVVDWKLVTKGEEDEDKKLNANYIISVARKLTCSIFLLPKDIIEIS
;
A
#
# COMPACT_ATOMS: atom_id res chain seq x y z
N MET A 1 -13.20 -13.69 -10.58
CA MET A 1 -12.07 -12.76 -10.39
C MET A 1 -11.34 -13.25 -9.17
N ALA A 2 -10.24 -13.96 -9.39
CA ALA A 2 -9.48 -14.57 -8.29
C ALA A 2 -8.50 -13.53 -7.72
N ASP A 3 -8.10 -13.68 -6.47
CA ASP A 3 -7.10 -12.83 -5.80
C ASP A 3 -5.83 -12.63 -6.66
N ALA A 4 -5.48 -13.62 -7.47
CA ALA A 4 -4.38 -13.57 -8.44
C ALA A 4 -4.54 -12.48 -9.51
N ASP A 5 -5.75 -12.19 -9.99
CA ASP A 5 -6.01 -11.14 -10.99
C ASP A 5 -5.71 -9.75 -10.39
N ILE A 6 -6.10 -9.55 -9.12
CA ILE A 6 -5.90 -8.31 -8.39
C ILE A 6 -4.41 -8.12 -8.07
N LEU A 7 -3.73 -9.20 -7.63
CA LEU A 7 -2.28 -9.18 -7.42
C LEU A 7 -1.52 -8.83 -8.69
N ASN A 8 -1.87 -9.47 -9.81
CA ASN A 8 -1.22 -9.22 -11.08
C ASN A 8 -1.47 -7.78 -11.56
N TRP A 9 -2.69 -7.26 -11.41
CA TRP A 9 -2.99 -5.86 -11.70
C TRP A 9 -2.16 -4.90 -10.83
N ALA A 10 -2.10 -5.12 -9.52
CA ALA A 10 -1.36 -4.27 -8.59
C ALA A 10 0.14 -4.26 -8.89
N ASN A 11 0.75 -5.44 -9.08
CA ASN A 11 2.16 -5.57 -9.43
C ASN A 11 2.48 -4.87 -10.76
N ASN A 12 1.64 -5.04 -11.78
CA ASN A 12 1.83 -4.36 -13.06
C ASN A 12 1.70 -2.84 -12.94
N LYS A 13 0.80 -2.36 -12.08
CA LYS A 13 0.60 -0.92 -11.85
C LYS A 13 1.82 -0.28 -11.17
N VAL A 14 2.35 -0.94 -10.13
CA VAL A 14 3.58 -0.51 -9.42
C VAL A 14 4.80 -0.58 -10.34
N LYS A 15 4.94 -1.65 -11.12
CA LYS A 15 6.03 -1.80 -12.10
C LYS A 15 6.03 -0.69 -13.17
N LYS A 16 4.86 -0.22 -13.59
CA LYS A 16 4.73 0.92 -14.54
C LYS A 16 5.25 2.24 -13.98
N LEU A 17 5.31 2.42 -12.65
CA LEU A 17 5.96 3.56 -12.02
C LEU A 17 7.50 3.42 -11.92
N GLY A 18 8.07 2.31 -12.39
CA GLY A 18 9.50 2.02 -12.24
C GLY A 18 9.89 1.53 -10.84
N LYS A 19 8.91 1.13 -10.02
CA LYS A 19 9.14 0.57 -8.68
C LYS A 19 9.36 -0.94 -8.78
N THR A 20 10.27 -1.46 -7.96
CA THR A 20 10.63 -2.89 -7.92
C THR A 20 9.85 -3.68 -6.87
N SER A 21 9.04 -3.00 -6.05
CA SER A 21 8.19 -3.60 -5.04
C SER A 21 7.14 -4.52 -5.69
N GLN A 22 7.04 -5.76 -5.21
CA GLN A 22 6.04 -6.73 -5.68
C GLN A 22 5.38 -7.43 -4.49
N MET A 23 4.13 -7.86 -4.67
CA MET A 23 3.36 -8.63 -3.70
C MET A 23 3.01 -9.99 -4.31
N GLU A 24 3.45 -11.07 -3.67
CA GLU A 24 3.14 -12.44 -4.11
C GLU A 24 1.82 -12.96 -3.55
N SER A 25 1.40 -12.46 -2.38
CA SER A 25 0.13 -12.81 -1.74
C SER A 25 -0.36 -11.69 -0.84
N PHE A 26 -1.69 -11.52 -0.73
CA PHE A 26 -2.31 -10.62 0.24
C PHE A 26 -2.08 -11.05 1.70
N LYS A 27 -1.67 -12.30 1.92
CA LYS A 27 -1.34 -12.87 3.24
C LYS A 27 0.16 -12.84 3.55
N ASP A 28 0.98 -12.34 2.63
CA ASP A 28 2.42 -12.37 2.80
C ASP A 28 2.85 -11.38 3.90
N ARG A 29 3.55 -11.87 4.93
CA ARG A 29 4.05 -11.06 6.04
C ARG A 29 5.09 -10.02 5.59
N ASN A 30 5.68 -10.16 4.41
CA ASN A 30 6.52 -9.13 3.79
C ASN A 30 5.74 -7.88 3.34
N VAL A 31 4.39 -7.90 3.37
CA VAL A 31 3.53 -6.71 3.27
C VAL A 31 3.67 -5.80 4.51
N SER A 32 4.40 -6.23 5.55
CA SER A 32 4.67 -5.46 6.78
C SER A 32 5.35 -4.11 6.54
N ASN A 33 6.07 -3.92 5.44
CA ASN A 33 6.76 -2.65 5.21
C ASN A 33 5.81 -1.56 4.71
N ARG A 34 4.59 -1.92 4.29
CA ARG A 34 3.53 -0.98 3.83
C ARG A 34 3.93 -0.07 2.65
N ILE A 35 5.18 -0.13 2.18
CA ILE A 35 5.71 0.64 1.04
C ILE A 35 5.02 0.23 -0.26
N PHE A 36 4.74 -1.06 -0.46
CA PHE A 36 4.02 -1.51 -1.65
C PHE A 36 2.62 -0.88 -1.76
N LEU A 37 1.91 -0.71 -0.65
CA LEU A 37 0.60 -0.04 -0.63
C LEU A 37 0.73 1.44 -1.01
N LEU A 38 1.77 2.12 -0.53
CA LEU A 38 2.05 3.51 -0.89
C LEU A 38 2.45 3.65 -2.36
N ASP A 39 3.28 2.74 -2.88
CA ASP A 39 3.63 2.64 -4.30
C ASP A 39 2.37 2.43 -5.15
N LEU A 40 1.45 1.55 -4.71
CA LEU A 40 0.20 1.30 -5.41
C LEU A 40 -0.71 2.53 -5.40
N LEU A 41 -0.86 3.20 -4.25
CA LEU A 41 -1.63 4.45 -4.14
C LEU A 41 -1.05 5.55 -5.03
N GLY A 42 0.27 5.72 -5.02
CA GLY A 42 0.97 6.65 -5.90
C GLY A 42 0.86 6.27 -7.38
N ALA A 43 0.74 4.98 -7.70
CA ALA A 43 0.53 4.51 -9.07
C ALA A 43 -0.88 4.77 -9.56
N VAL A 44 -1.87 4.69 -8.67
CA VAL A 44 -3.27 5.02 -8.96
C VAL A 44 -3.42 6.53 -9.12
N GLU A 45 -2.88 7.31 -8.19
CA GLU A 45 -2.94 8.77 -8.21
C GLU A 45 -1.64 9.35 -7.60
N PRO A 46 -0.70 9.82 -8.44
CA PRO A 46 0.57 10.34 -7.98
C PRO A 46 0.44 11.57 -7.07
N ARG A 47 -0.68 12.31 -7.14
CA ARG A 47 -0.87 13.57 -6.39
C ARG A 47 -1.28 13.37 -4.94
N VAL A 48 -1.72 12.17 -4.56
CA VAL A 48 -2.19 11.94 -3.19
C VAL A 48 -1.11 11.41 -2.25
N VAL A 49 0.00 10.88 -2.79
CA VAL A 49 1.14 10.40 -2.00
C VAL A 49 2.24 11.45 -1.99
N ASP A 50 2.50 11.98 -0.80
CA ASP A 50 3.66 12.78 -0.47
C ASP A 50 4.75 11.86 0.09
N TRP A 51 5.71 11.54 -0.78
CA TRP A 51 6.85 10.70 -0.47
C TRP A 51 7.77 11.25 0.62
N LYS A 52 7.64 12.53 0.99
CA LYS A 52 8.37 13.12 2.12
C LYS A 52 7.85 12.66 3.48
N LEU A 53 6.59 12.23 3.53
CA LEU A 53 5.95 11.72 4.75
C LEU A 53 6.09 10.19 4.89
N VAL A 54 6.59 9.52 3.85
CA VAL A 54 6.79 8.08 3.83
C VAL A 54 8.13 7.74 4.47
N THR A 55 8.10 6.87 5.48
CA THR A 55 9.30 6.34 6.14
C THR A 55 9.70 4.99 5.57
N LYS A 56 10.88 4.48 5.95
CA LYS A 56 11.40 3.21 5.42
C LYS A 56 10.65 1.97 5.94
N GLY A 57 9.85 2.11 7.01
CA GLY A 57 9.09 1.00 7.58
C GLY A 57 9.95 -0.03 8.29
N GLU A 58 11.19 0.32 8.66
CA GLU A 58 12.15 -0.57 9.31
C GLU A 58 11.80 -0.76 10.81
N GLU A 59 11.41 0.32 11.48
CA GLU A 59 10.98 0.30 12.89
C GLU A 59 9.45 0.18 13.04
N ASP A 60 8.99 -0.27 14.20
CA ASP A 60 7.55 -0.44 14.44
C ASP A 60 6.79 0.90 14.47
N GLU A 61 7.43 1.98 14.92
CA GLU A 61 6.86 3.33 14.82
C GLU A 61 6.76 3.80 13.37
N ASP A 62 7.77 3.52 12.54
CA ASP A 62 7.73 3.81 11.11
C ASP A 62 6.58 3.06 10.41
N LYS A 63 6.38 1.78 10.74
CA LYS A 63 5.26 0.99 10.22
C LYS A 63 3.91 1.59 10.63
N LYS A 64 3.77 2.10 11.85
CA LYS A 64 2.53 2.77 12.31
C LYS A 64 2.31 4.10 11.59
N LEU A 65 3.37 4.90 11.43
CA LEU A 65 3.30 6.18 10.69
C LEU A 65 2.86 5.95 9.24
N ASN A 66 3.49 5.00 8.56
CA ASN A 66 3.11 4.63 7.20
C ASN A 66 1.67 4.09 7.13
N ALA A 67 1.22 3.28 8.10
CA ALA A 67 -0.16 2.79 8.15
C ALA A 67 -1.19 3.93 8.26
N ASN A 68 -0.97 4.86 9.19
CA ASN A 68 -1.82 6.02 9.40
C ASN A 68 -1.84 6.93 8.17
N TYR A 69 -0.70 7.06 7.52
CA TYR A 69 -0.58 7.83 6.28
C TYR A 69 -1.37 7.17 5.13
N ILE A 70 -1.24 5.86 4.94
CA ILE A 70 -2.01 5.08 3.96
C ILE A 70 -3.51 5.29 4.15
N ILE A 71 -4.01 5.22 5.38
CA ILE A 71 -5.44 5.43 5.67
C ILE A 71 -5.85 6.87 5.32
N SER A 72 -5.02 7.85 5.65
CA SER A 72 -5.28 9.27 5.33
C SER A 72 -5.36 9.51 3.82
N VAL A 73 -4.43 8.94 3.06
CA VAL A 73 -4.38 9.01 1.59
C VAL A 73 -5.55 8.26 0.96
N ALA A 74 -5.84 7.06 1.46
CA ALA A 74 -6.95 6.22 1.03
C ALA A 74 -8.30 6.93 1.21
N ARG A 75 -8.50 7.72 2.27
CA ARG A 75 -9.72 8.53 2.45
C ARG A 75 -9.76 9.74 1.54
N LYS A 76 -8.61 10.32 1.23
CA LYS A 76 -8.48 11.51 0.36
C LYS A 76 -8.76 11.15 -1.11
N LEU A 77 -8.36 9.95 -1.52
CA LEU A 77 -8.89 9.32 -2.70
C LEU A 77 -10.33 8.94 -2.36
N THR A 78 -11.31 9.62 -2.95
CA THR A 78 -12.72 9.20 -2.90
C THR A 78 -12.93 7.91 -3.70
N CYS A 79 -12.08 6.90 -3.49
CA CYS A 79 -12.32 5.53 -3.88
C CYS A 79 -13.14 4.90 -2.76
N SER A 80 -14.21 4.18 -3.13
CA SER A 80 -14.90 3.24 -2.25
C SER A 80 -13.94 2.12 -1.85
N ILE A 81 -13.01 2.44 -0.96
CA ILE A 81 -12.06 1.48 -0.38
C ILE A 81 -12.85 0.74 0.69
N PHE A 82 -13.18 -0.52 0.39
CA PHE A 82 -13.82 -1.47 1.31
C PHE A 82 -12.84 -2.04 2.35
N LEU A 83 -11.64 -1.48 2.49
CA LEU A 83 -10.65 -1.90 3.47
C LEU A 83 -10.86 -1.11 4.77
N LEU A 84 -11.16 -1.82 5.85
CA LEU A 84 -11.21 -1.20 7.17
C LEU A 84 -9.77 -0.94 7.65
N PRO A 85 -9.53 0.14 8.41
CA PRO A 85 -8.25 0.37 9.09
C PRO A 85 -7.75 -0.85 9.89
N LYS A 86 -8.68 -1.67 10.39
CA LYS A 86 -8.38 -2.93 11.08
C LYS A 86 -7.75 -3.97 10.16
N ASP A 87 -8.20 -4.11 8.91
CA ASP A 87 -7.66 -5.08 7.96
C ASP A 87 -6.20 -4.78 7.57
N ILE A 88 -5.78 -3.52 7.67
CA ILE A 88 -4.40 -3.08 7.45
C ILE A 88 -3.54 -3.39 8.68
N ILE A 89 -4.11 -3.34 9.88
CA ILE A 89 -3.41 -3.56 11.16
C ILE A 89 -3.38 -5.05 11.53
N GLU A 90 -4.34 -5.85 11.08
CA GLU A 90 -4.54 -7.26 11.43
C GLU A 90 -3.71 -8.23 10.55
N ILE A 91 -2.91 -7.70 9.61
CA ILE A 91 -1.82 -8.44 8.98
C ILE A 91 -0.61 -8.38 9.93
N SER A 92 -0.70 -9.11 11.04
CA SER A 92 0.39 -9.28 12.01
C SER A 92 0.81 -10.75 12.13
#